data_AF-A0A1Y5SQS9-F1
#
_entry.id   AF-A0A1Y5SQS9-F1
#
_cell.length_a   1.000
_cell.length_b   1.000
_cell.length_c   1.000
_cell.angle_alpha   90.00
_cell.angle_beta   90.00
_cell.angle_gamma   90.00
#
_symmetry.space_group_name_H-M   'P 1'
#
loop_
_entity.id
_entity.type
_entity.pdbx_description
1 polymer ?
#
loop_
_entity_poly.entity_id
_entity_poly.type
_entity_poly.pdbx_seq_one_letter_code
_entity_poly.pdbx_strand_id
1 'polypeptide(L)'
;MNVQVMEQIEGLSEARTLERLQQAIFGLRDLFQTDHVVYHSLNSTGDQYAVLTYADSWVSRYVQQGYARIDPVVGGCFTRFSPVEWKSLDWSSKAARSFHGEALSAGVGSQGLSVPIRGPKGQFAIFTVNHSCSDEAWRKFVKANANDLLLISHYINQRALDIESQPETEQERQARRPLSPREADALRLLALGLNRAQVADRLTISENTLRSYIESARLKLGASNTTHAVVTALSQGLLPI
;
A
#
# COMPACT_ATOMS: atom_id res chain seq x y z
N MET A 1 1.73 25.56 0.87
CA MET A 1 0.54 24.68 0.81
C MET A 1 -0.67 25.57 0.63
N ASN A 2 -1.48 25.29 -0.39
CA ASN A 2 -2.63 26.10 -0.78
C ASN A 2 -3.75 26.01 0.29
N VAL A 3 -4.45 27.11 0.59
CA VAL A 3 -5.56 27.13 1.57
C VAL A 3 -6.66 26.12 1.19
N GLN A 4 -6.96 26.00 -0.11
CA GLN A 4 -7.95 25.04 -0.61
C GLN A 4 -7.52 23.58 -0.40
N VAL A 5 -6.21 23.30 -0.40
CA VAL A 5 -5.67 21.96 -0.11
C VAL A 5 -5.83 21.63 1.37
N MET A 6 -5.63 22.61 2.25
CA MET A 6 -5.84 22.43 3.69
C MET A 6 -7.30 22.12 4.02
N GLU A 7 -8.25 22.83 3.41
CA GLU A 7 -9.69 22.55 3.57
C GLU A 7 -10.06 21.12 3.13
N GLN A 8 -9.46 20.62 2.03
CA GLN A 8 -9.67 19.24 1.61
C GLN A 8 -9.06 18.22 2.58
N ILE A 9 -7.88 18.50 3.14
CA ILE A 9 -7.25 17.66 4.16
C ILE A 9 -8.10 17.63 5.44
N GLU A 10 -8.65 18.77 5.86
CA GLU A 10 -9.59 18.85 6.98
C GLU A 10 -10.85 18.03 6.70
N GLY A 11 -11.45 18.16 5.52
CA GLY A 11 -12.59 17.33 5.10
C GLY A 11 -12.29 15.83 5.07
N LEU A 12 -11.09 15.43 4.63
CA LEU A 12 -10.60 14.05 4.70
C LEU A 12 -10.51 13.56 6.14
N SER A 13 -10.12 14.42 7.07
CA SER A 13 -10.02 14.08 8.50
C SER A 13 -11.37 13.84 9.18
N GLU A 14 -12.47 14.29 8.56
CA GLU A 14 -13.83 14.08 9.06
C GLU A 14 -14.53 12.87 8.44
N ALA A 15 -14.02 12.33 7.33
CA ALA A 15 -14.60 11.15 6.69
C ALA A 15 -14.61 9.97 7.68
N ARG A 16 -15.78 9.36 7.92
CA ARG A 16 -15.94 8.18 8.79
C ARG A 16 -16.37 6.92 8.03
N THR A 17 -16.63 7.04 6.74
CA THR A 17 -17.08 5.93 5.88
C THR A 17 -16.32 5.96 4.56
N LEU A 18 -16.27 4.80 3.87
CA LEU A 18 -15.59 4.67 2.58
C LEU A 18 -16.27 5.55 1.51
N GLU A 19 -17.58 5.78 1.60
CA GLU A 19 -18.31 6.68 0.69
C GLU A 19 -17.89 8.14 0.88
N ARG A 20 -17.66 8.59 2.11
CA ARG A 20 -17.16 9.95 2.39
C ARG A 20 -15.73 10.12 1.90
N LEU A 21 -14.88 9.10 2.10
CA LEU A 21 -13.52 9.11 1.56
C LEU A 21 -13.53 9.17 0.02
N GLN A 22 -14.45 8.43 -0.60
CA GLN A 22 -14.66 8.49 -2.04
C GLN A 22 -15.06 9.90 -2.49
N GLN A 23 -16.06 10.54 -1.85
CA GLN A 23 -16.46 11.90 -2.20
C GLN A 23 -15.30 12.91 -2.13
N ALA A 24 -14.43 12.80 -1.13
CA ALA A 24 -13.26 13.66 -1.02
C ALA A 24 -12.26 13.46 -2.18
N ILE A 25 -12.04 12.22 -2.63
CA ILE A 25 -11.20 11.92 -3.79
C ILE A 25 -11.77 12.54 -5.08
N PHE A 26 -13.09 12.51 -5.27
CA PHE A 26 -13.73 13.22 -6.39
C PHE A 26 -13.56 14.73 -6.28
N GLY A 27 -13.67 15.30 -5.08
CA GLY A 27 -13.40 16.74 -4.84
C GLY A 27 -11.96 17.14 -5.19
N LEU A 28 -10.98 16.28 -4.89
CA LEU A 28 -9.58 16.51 -5.26
C LEU A 28 -9.38 16.50 -6.78
N ARG A 29 -10.02 15.58 -7.50
CA ARG A 29 -9.99 15.56 -8.98
C ARG A 29 -10.44 16.91 -9.54
N ASP A 30 -11.56 17.42 -9.04
CA ASP A 30 -12.17 18.66 -9.52
C ASP A 30 -11.32 19.89 -9.11
N LEU A 31 -10.76 19.91 -7.89
CA LEU A 31 -9.87 20.96 -7.40
C LEU A 31 -8.60 21.08 -8.26
N PHE A 32 -7.96 19.94 -8.55
CA PHE A 32 -6.73 19.92 -9.36
C PHE A 32 -7.00 19.99 -10.87
N GLN A 33 -8.27 19.96 -11.29
CA GLN A 33 -8.70 19.97 -12.69
C GLN A 33 -8.01 18.88 -13.52
N THR A 34 -8.00 17.66 -12.97
CA THR A 34 -7.38 16.48 -13.59
C THR A 34 -8.47 15.52 -14.07
N ASP A 35 -8.14 14.63 -15.00
CA ASP A 35 -9.15 13.68 -15.53
C ASP A 35 -9.53 12.67 -14.45
N HIS A 36 -8.52 12.17 -13.73
CA HIS A 36 -8.73 11.16 -12.71
C HIS A 36 -7.83 11.29 -11.49
N VAL A 37 -8.40 10.86 -10.37
CA VAL A 37 -7.69 10.61 -9.11
C VAL A 37 -8.10 9.23 -8.63
N VAL A 38 -7.11 8.45 -8.24
CA VAL A 38 -7.25 7.04 -7.90
C VAL A 38 -6.53 6.76 -6.61
N TYR A 39 -7.18 6.02 -5.73
CA TYR A 39 -6.56 5.44 -4.54
C TYR A 39 -6.83 3.95 -4.53
N HIS A 40 -5.79 3.14 -4.40
CA HIS A 40 -5.90 1.69 -4.35
C HIS A 40 -5.03 1.16 -3.22
N SER A 41 -5.64 0.46 -2.26
CA SER A 41 -5.02 -0.16 -1.10
C SER A 41 -5.08 -1.68 -1.20
N LEU A 42 -3.95 -2.32 -0.90
CA LEU A 42 -3.84 -3.76 -0.65
C LEU A 42 -3.54 -3.93 0.84
N ASN A 43 -4.44 -4.58 1.57
CA ASN A 43 -4.18 -4.92 2.96
C ASN A 43 -3.27 -6.16 3.07
N SER A 44 -2.78 -6.45 4.28
CA SER A 44 -1.88 -7.58 4.54
C SER A 44 -2.58 -8.96 4.49
N THR A 45 -3.91 -9.00 4.47
CA THR A 45 -4.72 -10.21 4.30
C THR A 45 -5.10 -10.50 2.85
N GLY A 46 -4.81 -9.57 1.93
CA GLY A 46 -5.07 -9.67 0.50
C GLY A 46 -6.38 -9.03 0.02
N ASP A 47 -7.19 -8.45 0.92
CA ASP A 47 -8.36 -7.67 0.53
C ASP A 47 -7.94 -6.35 -0.11
N GLN A 48 -8.74 -5.91 -1.06
CA GLN A 48 -8.48 -4.73 -1.88
C GLN A 48 -9.55 -3.69 -1.62
N TYR A 49 -9.13 -2.46 -1.30
CA TYR A 49 -10.01 -1.29 -1.31
C TYR A 49 -9.54 -0.33 -2.39
N ALA A 50 -10.45 0.07 -3.27
CA ALA A 50 -10.13 0.98 -4.35
C ALA A 50 -11.21 2.05 -4.49
N VAL A 51 -10.78 3.30 -4.61
CA VAL A 51 -11.57 4.42 -5.08
C VAL A 51 -11.00 4.87 -6.41
N LEU A 52 -11.79 4.72 -7.46
CA LEU A 52 -11.40 5.05 -8.82
C LEU A 52 -12.39 6.06 -9.39
N THR A 53 -11.90 7.10 -10.06
CA THR A 53 -12.75 7.98 -10.89
C THR A 53 -12.80 7.53 -12.35
N TYR A 54 -12.32 6.31 -12.65
CA TYR A 54 -12.40 5.72 -13.99
C TYR A 54 -13.80 5.22 -14.32
N ALA A 55 -14.10 5.10 -15.62
CA ALA A 55 -15.33 4.45 -16.07
C ALA A 55 -15.36 2.96 -15.66
N ASP A 56 -16.52 2.48 -15.21
CA ASP A 56 -16.71 1.08 -14.78
C ASP A 56 -16.33 0.05 -15.86
N SER A 57 -16.52 0.41 -17.13
CA SER A 57 -16.13 -0.43 -18.28
C SER A 57 -14.62 -0.63 -18.34
N TRP A 58 -13.84 0.40 -18.05
CA TRP A 58 -12.38 0.32 -17.99
C TRP A 58 -11.93 -0.48 -16.77
N VAL A 59 -12.52 -0.22 -15.59
CA VAL A 59 -12.21 -0.98 -14.35
C VAL A 59 -12.45 -2.47 -14.55
N SER A 60 -13.61 -2.82 -15.11
CA SER A 60 -13.98 -4.21 -15.42
C SER A 60 -12.98 -4.86 -16.37
N ARG A 61 -12.58 -4.15 -17.43
CA ARG A 61 -11.59 -4.64 -18.40
C ARG A 61 -10.22 -4.84 -17.73
N TYR A 62 -9.77 -3.90 -16.91
CA TYR A 62 -8.49 -3.96 -16.21
C TYR A 62 -8.38 -5.21 -15.33
N VAL A 63 -9.44 -5.49 -14.56
CA VAL A 63 -9.53 -6.68 -13.70
C VAL A 63 -9.58 -7.96 -14.53
N GLN A 64 -10.46 -8.03 -15.53
CA GLN A 64 -10.64 -9.23 -16.36
C GLN A 64 -9.36 -9.63 -17.12
N GLN A 65 -8.59 -8.65 -17.60
CA GLN A 65 -7.34 -8.89 -18.32
C GLN A 65 -6.13 -9.08 -17.37
N GLY A 66 -6.32 -8.91 -16.06
CA GLY A 66 -5.25 -9.05 -15.08
C GLY A 66 -4.12 -8.03 -15.26
N TYR A 67 -4.45 -6.80 -15.67
CA TYR A 67 -3.46 -5.80 -16.05
C TYR A 67 -2.50 -5.39 -14.93
N ALA A 68 -2.89 -5.55 -13.66
CA ALA A 68 -1.99 -5.33 -12.52
C ALA A 68 -0.64 -6.05 -12.61
N ARG A 69 -0.55 -7.19 -13.30
CA ARG A 69 0.71 -7.96 -13.45
C ARG A 69 1.67 -7.37 -14.48
N ILE A 70 1.15 -6.63 -15.45
CA ILE A 70 1.92 -6.08 -16.57
C ILE A 70 1.98 -4.55 -16.56
N ASP A 71 1.21 -3.92 -15.67
CA ASP A 71 1.16 -2.47 -15.50
C ASP A 71 2.49 -1.95 -14.93
N PRO A 72 3.26 -1.17 -15.72
CA PRO A 72 4.53 -0.60 -15.25
C PRO A 72 4.36 0.33 -14.05
N VAL A 73 3.18 0.94 -13.86
CA VAL A 73 2.89 1.83 -12.72
C VAL A 73 2.87 1.01 -11.44
N VAL A 74 2.13 -0.12 -11.44
CA VAL A 74 2.06 -1.03 -10.30
C VAL A 74 3.46 -1.56 -9.96
N GLY A 75 4.16 -2.13 -10.94
CA GLY A 75 5.53 -2.63 -10.74
C GLY A 75 6.50 -1.54 -10.28
N GLY A 76 6.37 -0.34 -10.83
CA GLY A 76 7.21 0.80 -10.51
C GLY A 76 6.99 1.38 -9.12
N CYS A 77 5.76 1.33 -8.60
CA CYS A 77 5.43 1.73 -7.24
C CYS A 77 5.87 0.68 -6.20
N PHE A 78 5.92 -0.61 -6.57
CA PHE A 78 6.35 -1.66 -5.64
C PHE A 78 7.81 -1.50 -5.17
N THR A 79 8.69 -0.92 -5.98
CA THR A 79 10.12 -0.82 -5.70
C THR A 79 10.58 0.60 -5.33
N ARG A 80 9.65 1.55 -5.21
CA ARG A 80 9.96 2.96 -4.94
C ARG A 80 9.23 3.47 -3.70
N PHE A 81 9.79 4.52 -3.12
CA PHE A 81 9.21 5.26 -2.00
C PHE A 81 8.79 6.69 -2.38
N SER A 82 9.42 7.28 -3.40
CA SER A 82 9.09 8.61 -3.90
C SER A 82 7.98 8.57 -4.96
N PRO A 83 7.28 9.70 -5.19
CA PRO A 83 6.35 9.82 -6.31
C PRO A 83 6.99 9.44 -7.65
N VAL A 84 6.20 8.81 -8.52
CA VAL A 84 6.63 8.21 -9.78
C VAL A 84 5.84 8.80 -10.92
N GLU A 85 6.51 9.51 -11.83
CA GLU A 85 5.91 9.95 -13.08
C GLU A 85 5.83 8.78 -14.06
N TRP A 86 4.67 8.55 -14.66
CA TRP A 86 4.44 7.40 -15.54
C TRP A 86 5.44 7.32 -16.69
N LYS A 87 5.83 8.46 -17.25
CA LYS A 87 6.80 8.55 -18.35
C LYS A 87 8.23 8.14 -17.98
N SER A 88 8.54 8.05 -16.69
CA SER A 88 9.84 7.55 -16.21
C SER A 88 9.93 6.02 -16.13
N LEU A 89 8.81 5.32 -16.39
CA LEU A 89 8.71 3.87 -16.29
C LEU A 89 9.08 3.17 -17.59
N ASP A 90 9.38 1.88 -17.49
CA ASP A 90 9.67 1.04 -18.64
C ASP A 90 8.37 0.56 -19.30
N TRP A 91 8.04 1.16 -20.45
CA TRP A 91 6.92 0.78 -21.31
C TRP A 91 7.37 -0.03 -22.54
N SER A 92 8.60 -0.53 -22.56
CA SER A 92 9.20 -1.17 -23.74
C SER A 92 8.69 -2.59 -24.01
N SER A 93 7.94 -3.20 -23.11
CA SER A 93 7.36 -4.52 -23.36
C SER A 93 6.14 -4.41 -24.31
N LYS A 94 5.92 -5.43 -25.15
CA LYS A 94 4.74 -5.48 -26.03
C LYS A 94 3.43 -5.43 -25.24
N ALA A 95 3.38 -6.14 -24.12
CA ALA A 95 2.23 -6.16 -23.23
C ALA A 95 1.95 -4.77 -22.64
N ALA A 96 2.97 -4.09 -22.11
CA ALA A 96 2.83 -2.74 -21.55
C ALA A 96 2.37 -1.72 -22.59
N ARG A 97 2.90 -1.76 -23.83
CA ARG A 97 2.43 -0.89 -24.91
C ARG A 97 0.98 -1.13 -25.29
N SER A 98 0.56 -2.39 -25.40
CA SER A 98 -0.82 -2.75 -25.72
C SER A 98 -1.77 -2.24 -24.64
N PHE A 99 -1.44 -2.51 -23.37
CA PHE A 99 -2.16 -2.00 -22.21
C PHE A 99 -2.26 -0.47 -22.22
N HIS A 100 -1.14 0.22 -22.46
CA HIS A 100 -1.11 1.69 -22.49
C HIS A 100 -2.03 2.26 -23.59
N GLY A 101 -2.02 1.68 -24.78
CA GLY A 101 -2.91 2.09 -25.89
C GLY A 101 -4.39 1.94 -25.55
N GLU A 102 -4.74 0.84 -24.87
CA GLU A 102 -6.12 0.64 -24.40
C GLU A 102 -6.51 1.61 -23.30
N ALA A 103 -5.61 1.87 -22.34
CA ALA A 103 -5.83 2.84 -21.27
C ALA A 103 -6.08 4.25 -21.84
N LEU A 104 -5.27 4.67 -22.82
CA LEU A 104 -5.47 5.92 -23.55
C LEU A 104 -6.84 5.96 -24.24
N SER A 105 -7.20 4.89 -24.95
CA SER A 105 -8.50 4.80 -25.65
C SER A 105 -9.70 4.83 -24.69
N ALA A 106 -9.50 4.37 -23.45
CA ALA A 106 -10.49 4.39 -22.39
C ALA A 106 -10.57 5.73 -21.62
N GLY A 107 -9.73 6.71 -21.98
CA GLY A 107 -9.73 8.04 -21.35
C GLY A 107 -8.88 8.15 -20.09
N VAL A 108 -8.06 7.14 -19.76
CA VAL A 108 -7.14 7.22 -18.61
C VAL A 108 -6.12 8.36 -18.75
N GLY A 109 -5.84 8.80 -19.97
CA GLY A 109 -4.93 9.91 -20.22
C GLY A 109 -3.47 9.50 -20.32
N SER A 110 -2.66 10.43 -20.83
CA SER A 110 -1.28 10.19 -21.25
C SER A 110 -0.23 10.54 -20.20
N GLN A 111 -0.65 11.22 -19.13
CA GLN A 111 0.21 11.66 -18.04
C GLN A 111 -0.29 11.09 -16.72
N GLY A 112 0.64 10.78 -15.82
CA GLY A 112 0.26 10.41 -14.46
C GLY A 112 1.42 10.49 -13.47
N LEU A 113 1.05 10.73 -12.22
CA LEU A 113 1.93 10.77 -11.06
C LEU A 113 1.34 9.82 -10.02
N SER A 114 2.10 8.81 -9.64
CA SER A 114 1.68 7.81 -8.66
C SER A 114 2.56 7.87 -7.42
N VAL A 115 1.93 7.93 -6.25
CA VAL A 115 2.59 7.96 -4.94
C VAL A 115 2.44 6.58 -4.28
N PRO A 116 3.54 5.82 -4.10
CA PRO A 116 3.52 4.59 -3.33
C PRO A 116 3.48 4.88 -1.83
N ILE A 117 2.61 4.19 -1.09
CA ILE A 117 2.40 4.41 0.35
C ILE A 117 2.50 3.07 1.08
N ARG A 118 3.21 3.05 2.21
CA ARG A 118 3.35 1.87 3.08
C ARG A 118 2.60 2.09 4.39
N GLY A 119 1.79 1.11 4.78
CA GLY A 119 1.10 1.09 6.06
C GLY A 119 1.92 0.44 7.18
N PRO A 120 1.55 0.71 8.44
CA PRO A 120 2.29 0.24 9.61
C PRO A 120 2.26 -1.29 9.82
N LYS A 121 1.29 -2.00 9.22
CA LYS A 121 1.15 -3.47 9.28
C LYS A 121 1.45 -4.14 7.94
N GLY A 122 2.33 -3.52 7.14
CA GLY A 122 2.75 -3.99 5.82
C GLY A 122 1.74 -3.78 4.70
N GLN A 123 0.70 -2.97 4.91
CA GLN A 123 -0.21 -2.58 3.83
C GLN A 123 0.55 -1.81 2.75
N PHE A 124 0.08 -1.91 1.51
CA PHE A 124 0.62 -1.14 0.40
C PHE A 124 -0.51 -0.47 -0.36
N ALA A 125 -0.40 0.85 -0.52
CA ALA A 125 -1.34 1.62 -1.31
C ALA A 125 -0.63 2.41 -2.41
N ILE A 126 -1.39 2.71 -3.46
CA ILE A 126 -0.98 3.59 -4.55
C ILE A 126 -2.05 4.66 -4.67
N PHE A 127 -1.64 5.91 -4.49
CA PHE A 127 -2.42 7.07 -4.90
C PHE A 127 -1.95 7.54 -6.26
N THR A 128 -2.84 7.92 -7.15
CA THR A 128 -2.50 8.32 -8.52
C THR A 128 -3.35 9.50 -8.96
N VAL A 129 -2.72 10.46 -9.64
CA VAL A 129 -3.39 11.52 -10.39
C VAL A 129 -2.93 11.42 -11.83
N ASN A 130 -3.88 11.50 -12.76
CA ASN A 130 -3.59 11.36 -14.18
C ASN A 130 -4.50 12.25 -15.04
N HIS A 131 -3.98 12.67 -16.19
CA HIS A 131 -4.61 13.67 -17.04
C HIS A 131 -4.12 13.60 -18.50
N SER A 132 -4.97 14.08 -19.40
CA SER A 132 -4.76 14.16 -20.84
C SER A 132 -4.29 15.57 -21.23
N CYS A 133 -2.98 15.83 -21.09
CA CYS A 133 -2.41 17.12 -21.44
C CYS A 133 -1.00 17.00 -22.02
N SER A 134 -0.48 18.13 -22.53
CA SER A 134 0.88 18.22 -23.05
C SER A 134 1.93 18.04 -21.94
N ASP A 135 3.13 17.61 -22.32
CA ASP A 135 4.25 17.40 -21.40
C ASP A 135 4.65 18.68 -20.66
N GLU A 136 4.55 19.82 -21.33
CA GLU A 136 4.84 21.11 -20.70
C GLU A 136 3.80 21.46 -19.62
N ALA A 137 2.51 21.28 -19.93
CA ALA A 137 1.43 21.52 -18.96
C ALA A 137 1.57 20.58 -17.76
N TRP A 138 1.81 19.30 -18.01
CA TRP A 138 2.01 18.30 -16.97
C TRP A 138 3.20 18.63 -16.07
N ARG A 139 4.35 18.99 -16.65
CA ARG A 139 5.54 19.37 -15.88
C ARG A 139 5.29 20.58 -14.97
N LYS A 140 4.53 21.58 -15.45
CA LYS A 140 4.13 22.73 -14.62
C LYS A 140 3.21 22.30 -13.48
N PHE A 141 2.25 21.43 -13.76
CA PHE A 141 1.34 20.85 -12.77
C PHE A 141 2.09 20.09 -11.68
N VAL A 142 2.96 19.14 -12.05
CA VAL A 142 3.76 18.35 -11.09
C VAL A 142 4.63 19.26 -10.25
N LYS A 143 5.33 20.24 -10.86
CA LYS A 143 6.18 21.18 -10.14
C LYS A 143 5.41 22.00 -9.09
N ALA A 144 4.17 22.37 -9.40
CA ALA A 144 3.33 23.15 -8.49
C ALA A 144 2.71 22.31 -7.37
N ASN A 145 2.34 21.06 -7.65
CA ASN A 145 1.44 20.29 -6.79
C ASN A 145 2.04 19.03 -6.17
N ALA A 146 3.22 18.57 -6.56
CA ALA A 146 3.77 17.28 -6.11
C ALA A 146 3.83 17.12 -4.58
N ASN A 147 4.21 18.17 -3.84
CA ASN A 147 4.27 18.13 -2.38
C ASN A 147 2.89 18.02 -1.75
N ASP A 148 1.93 18.78 -2.28
CA ASP A 148 0.55 18.78 -1.79
C ASP A 148 -0.09 17.41 -2.08
N LEU A 149 0.11 16.85 -3.29
CA LEU A 149 -0.35 15.51 -3.66
C LEU A 149 0.27 14.41 -2.80
N LEU A 150 1.57 14.50 -2.49
CA LEU A 150 2.24 13.58 -1.57
C LEU A 150 1.57 13.62 -0.19
N LEU A 151 1.37 14.80 0.39
CA LEU A 151 0.76 14.95 1.70
C LEU A 151 -0.69 14.43 1.73
N ILE A 152 -1.51 14.85 0.75
CA ILE A 152 -2.90 14.42 0.62
C ILE A 152 -2.98 12.90 0.51
N SER A 153 -2.10 12.28 -0.28
CA SER A 153 -2.08 10.82 -0.45
C SER A 153 -1.89 10.09 0.88
N HIS A 154 -1.03 10.60 1.77
CA HIS A 154 -0.82 10.02 3.09
C HIS A 154 -2.02 10.21 4.02
N TYR A 155 -2.69 11.37 3.96
CA TYR A 155 -3.94 11.59 4.71
C TYR A 155 -5.07 10.67 4.25
N ILE A 156 -5.23 10.47 2.93
CA ILE A 156 -6.18 9.51 2.38
C ILE A 156 -5.85 8.11 2.88
N ASN A 157 -4.60 7.68 2.81
CA ASN A 157 -4.20 6.36 3.26
C ASN A 157 -4.41 6.15 4.76
N GLN A 158 -4.02 7.12 5.59
CA GLN A 158 -4.29 7.07 7.02
C GLN A 158 -5.78 6.90 7.27
N ARG A 159 -6.63 7.67 6.57
CA ARG A 159 -8.06 7.59 6.76
C ARG A 159 -8.68 6.29 6.25
N ALA A 160 -8.23 5.78 5.11
CA ALA A 160 -8.64 4.47 4.62
C ALA A 160 -8.34 3.39 5.69
N LEU A 161 -7.13 3.40 6.25
CA LEU A 161 -6.72 2.48 7.31
C LEU A 161 -7.53 2.66 8.59
N ASP A 162 -7.87 3.88 8.99
CA ASP A 162 -8.72 4.14 10.17
C ASP A 162 -10.14 3.61 9.98
N ILE A 163 -10.70 3.71 8.77
CA ILE A 163 -12.04 3.21 8.43
C ILE A 163 -12.04 1.68 8.31
N GLU A 164 -11.01 1.10 7.70
CA GLU A 164 -10.84 -0.36 7.58
C GLU A 164 -10.50 -1.03 8.91
N SER A 165 -9.89 -0.28 9.84
CA SER A 165 -9.64 -0.74 11.20
C SER A 165 -10.96 -0.87 11.93
N GLN A 166 -11.61 -2.02 11.76
CA GLN A 166 -12.69 -2.43 12.65
C GLN A 166 -12.16 -2.33 14.09
N PRO A 167 -12.97 -1.83 15.06
CA PRO A 167 -12.59 -1.92 16.45
C PRO A 167 -12.38 -3.39 16.78
N GLU A 168 -11.11 -3.79 16.93
CA GLU A 168 -10.76 -5.17 17.28
C GLU A 168 -11.58 -5.54 18.51
N THR A 169 -12.35 -6.62 18.40
CA THR A 169 -13.11 -7.14 19.53
C THR A 169 -12.15 -7.44 20.68
N GLU A 170 -12.63 -7.36 21.92
CA GLU A 170 -11.84 -7.69 23.10
C GLU A 170 -11.20 -9.09 22.97
N GLN A 171 -11.90 -10.04 22.32
CA GLN A 171 -11.38 -11.36 21.99
C GLN A 171 -10.25 -11.35 20.95
N GLU A 172 -10.33 -10.54 19.90
CA GLU A 172 -9.25 -10.39 18.92
C GLU A 172 -8.02 -9.70 19.50
N ARG A 173 -8.22 -8.69 20.36
CA ARG A 173 -7.12 -8.05 21.11
C ARG A 173 -6.45 -9.03 22.08
N GLN A 174 -7.24 -9.82 22.78
CA GLN A 174 -6.72 -10.84 23.71
C GLN A 174 -6.06 -12.02 22.97
N ALA A 175 -6.50 -12.35 21.76
CA ALA A 175 -5.86 -13.33 20.88
C ALA A 175 -4.53 -12.81 20.31
N ARG A 176 -4.46 -11.51 19.96
CA ARG A 176 -3.25 -10.81 19.50
C ARG A 176 -2.34 -10.42 20.67
N ARG A 177 -1.93 -11.40 21.48
CA ARG A 177 -0.86 -11.14 22.46
C ARG A 177 0.41 -10.72 21.70
N PRO A 178 1.05 -9.60 22.07
CA PRO A 178 2.29 -9.20 21.41
C PRO A 178 3.36 -10.28 21.58
N LEU A 179 4.25 -10.36 20.59
CA LEU A 179 5.45 -11.14 20.73
C LEU A 179 6.26 -10.59 21.91
N SER A 180 6.72 -11.48 22.78
CA SER A 180 7.71 -11.11 23.79
C SER A 180 9.04 -10.77 23.09
N PRO A 181 9.92 -9.98 23.72
CA PRO A 181 11.23 -9.68 23.15
C PRO A 181 12.02 -10.94 22.74
N ARG A 182 11.95 -12.01 23.55
CA ARG A 182 12.62 -13.29 23.26
C ARG A 182 12.02 -14.05 22.09
N GLU A 183 10.70 -13.99 21.92
CA GLU A 183 10.02 -14.57 20.76
C GLU A 183 10.39 -13.82 19.47
N ALA A 184 10.41 -12.48 19.53
CA ALA A 184 10.84 -11.64 18.41
C ALA A 184 12.31 -11.89 18.04
N ASP A 185 13.21 -11.96 19.02
CA ASP A 185 14.63 -12.27 18.79
C ASP A 185 14.82 -13.64 18.13
N ALA A 186 14.09 -14.66 18.60
CA ALA A 186 14.13 -15.99 18.01
C ALA A 186 13.67 -15.98 16.54
N LEU A 187 12.52 -15.36 16.23
CA LEU A 187 12.02 -15.26 14.86
C LEU A 187 12.95 -14.42 13.97
N ARG A 188 13.54 -13.34 14.49
CA ARG A 188 14.50 -12.49 13.77
C ARG A 188 15.74 -13.27 13.38
N LEU A 189 16.34 -14.02 14.29
CA LEU A 189 17.53 -14.81 13.97
C LEU A 189 17.24 -15.92 12.95
N LEU A 190 16.05 -16.53 13.00
CA LEU A 190 15.59 -17.45 11.97
C LEU A 190 15.38 -16.75 10.62
N ALA A 191 14.87 -15.52 10.60
CA ALA A 191 14.72 -14.70 9.40
C ALA A 191 16.07 -14.39 8.73
N LEU A 192 17.14 -14.26 9.52
CA LEU A 192 18.51 -14.09 9.03
C LEU A 192 19.15 -15.39 8.50
N GLY A 193 18.41 -16.51 8.52
CA GLY A 193 18.86 -17.79 7.96
C GLY A 193 19.61 -18.70 8.94
N LEU A 194 19.63 -18.38 10.24
CA LEU A 194 20.26 -19.25 11.24
C LEU A 194 19.40 -20.49 11.47
N ASN A 195 20.06 -21.63 11.69
CA ASN A 195 19.38 -22.85 12.14
C ASN A 195 19.11 -22.82 13.64
N ARG A 196 18.26 -23.73 14.14
CA ARG A 196 17.81 -23.74 15.55
C ARG A 196 18.96 -23.84 16.56
N ALA A 197 19.99 -24.63 16.28
CA ALA A 197 21.15 -24.76 17.15
C ALA A 197 21.93 -23.44 17.25
N GLN A 198 22.15 -22.76 16.12
CA GLN A 198 22.81 -21.46 16.07
C GLN A 198 21.99 -20.37 16.80
N VAL A 199 20.67 -20.40 16.67
CA VAL A 199 19.79 -19.45 17.38
C VAL A 199 19.83 -19.69 18.89
N ALA A 200 19.76 -20.95 19.32
CA ALA A 200 19.79 -21.31 20.73
C ALA A 200 21.12 -20.89 21.40
N ASP A 201 22.23 -21.16 20.72
CA ASP A 201 23.57 -20.72 21.13
C ASP A 201 23.64 -19.20 21.26
N ARG A 202 23.20 -18.47 20.23
CA ARG A 202 23.26 -17.00 20.18
C ARG A 202 22.37 -16.31 21.22
N LEU A 203 21.27 -16.94 21.62
CA LEU A 203 20.39 -16.45 22.68
C LEU A 203 20.79 -16.96 24.07
N THR A 204 21.81 -17.81 24.15
CA THR A 204 22.28 -18.48 25.38
C THR A 204 21.16 -19.23 26.09
N ILE A 205 20.42 -20.05 25.34
CA ILE A 205 19.31 -20.88 25.82
C ILE A 205 19.43 -22.30 25.26
N SER A 206 18.69 -23.24 25.85
CA SER A 206 18.58 -24.59 25.27
C SER A 206 17.74 -24.59 23.98
N GLU A 207 18.00 -25.53 23.08
CA GLU A 207 17.13 -25.74 21.90
C GLU A 207 15.67 -26.03 22.29
N ASN A 208 15.46 -26.66 23.44
CA ASN A 208 14.14 -26.95 23.97
C ASN A 208 13.41 -25.65 24.38
N THR A 209 14.13 -24.70 25.01
CA THR A 209 13.61 -23.37 25.33
C THR A 209 13.29 -22.58 24.06
N LEU A 210 14.19 -22.63 23.06
CA LEU A 210 13.96 -22.01 21.76
C LEU A 210 12.70 -22.57 21.09
N ARG A 211 12.50 -23.90 21.12
CA ARG A 211 11.31 -24.53 20.58
C ARG A 211 10.04 -23.96 21.21
N SER A 212 10.01 -23.81 22.54
CA SER A 212 8.88 -23.20 23.25
C SER A 212 8.61 -21.76 22.82
N TYR A 213 9.66 -20.94 22.62
CA TYR A 213 9.50 -19.58 22.09
C TYR A 213 8.92 -19.57 20.67
N ILE A 214 9.41 -20.43 19.78
CA ILE A 214 8.91 -20.54 18.40
C ILE A 214 7.45 -21.00 18.39
N GLU A 215 7.08 -21.98 19.22
CA GLU A 215 5.71 -22.48 19.32
C GLU A 215 4.75 -21.42 19.85
N SER A 216 5.14 -20.71 20.91
CA SER A 216 4.36 -19.59 21.46
C SER A 216 4.18 -18.47 20.42
N ALA A 217 5.26 -18.05 19.75
CA ALA A 217 5.21 -17.04 18.71
C ALA A 217 4.29 -17.45 17.55
N ARG A 218 4.39 -18.72 17.12
CA ARG A 218 3.58 -19.26 16.03
C ARG A 218 2.09 -19.25 16.37
N LEU A 219 1.72 -19.61 17.61
CA LEU A 219 0.33 -19.55 18.08
C LEU A 219 -0.18 -18.11 18.13
N LYS A 220 0.60 -17.17 18.67
CA LYS A 220 0.25 -15.74 18.74
C LYS A 220 0.02 -15.11 17.36
N LEU A 221 0.79 -15.55 16.37
CA LEU A 221 0.71 -15.06 14.99
C LEU A 221 -0.33 -15.80 14.13
N GLY A 222 -0.99 -16.84 14.66
CA GLY A 222 -1.90 -17.69 13.89
C GLY A 222 -1.21 -18.45 12.74
N ALA A 223 0.11 -18.65 12.84
CA ALA A 223 0.91 -19.20 11.75
C ALA A 223 0.87 -20.73 11.75
N SER A 224 0.88 -21.34 10.56
CA SER A 224 0.83 -22.79 10.37
C SER A 224 2.18 -23.50 10.55
N ASN A 225 3.29 -22.79 10.40
CA ASN A 225 4.65 -23.30 10.61
C ASN A 225 5.61 -22.15 10.97
N THR A 226 6.86 -22.46 11.28
CA THR A 226 7.87 -21.47 11.67
C THR A 226 8.16 -20.47 10.54
N THR A 227 8.24 -20.92 9.29
CA THR A 227 8.47 -20.03 8.15
C THR A 227 7.31 -19.04 7.97
N HIS A 228 6.07 -19.52 8.07
CA HIS A 228 4.89 -18.68 8.06
C HIS A 228 4.95 -17.68 9.23
N ALA A 229 5.31 -18.10 10.45
CA ALA A 229 5.46 -17.18 11.58
C ALA A 229 6.50 -16.07 11.32
N VAL A 230 7.65 -16.42 10.72
CA VAL A 230 8.66 -15.43 10.32
C VAL A 230 8.11 -14.46 9.28
N VAL A 231 7.48 -14.98 8.21
CA VAL A 231 6.91 -14.14 7.13
C VAL A 231 5.82 -13.21 7.67
N THR A 232 4.91 -13.72 8.50
CA THR A 232 3.84 -12.93 9.12
C THR A 232 4.39 -11.85 10.04
N ALA A 233 5.39 -12.17 10.86
CA ALA A 233 5.99 -11.20 11.77
C ALA A 233 6.74 -10.09 11.00
N LEU A 234 7.41 -10.43 9.89
CA LEU A 234 8.03 -9.47 8.99
C LEU A 234 6.99 -8.59 8.27
N SER A 235 5.97 -9.20 7.67
CA SER A 235 4.95 -8.47 6.93
C SER A 235 4.16 -7.53 7.83
N GLN A 236 3.99 -7.85 9.11
CA GLN A 236 3.32 -6.98 10.08
C GLN A 236 4.24 -5.93 10.73
N GLY A 237 5.53 -5.88 10.36
CA GLY A 237 6.49 -4.94 10.94
C GLY A 237 6.87 -5.24 12.40
N LEU A 238 6.67 -6.48 12.86
CA LEU A 238 6.93 -6.89 14.26
C LEU A 238 8.41 -7.23 14.50
N LEU A 239 9.20 -7.40 13.45
CA LEU A 239 10.64 -7.71 13.53
C LEU A 239 11.44 -6.62 12.81
N PRO A 240 12.44 -6.02 13.47
CA PRO A 240 13.41 -5.15 12.80
C PRO A 240 14.48 -6.02 12.13
N ILE A 241 14.45 -6.13 10.81
CA ILE A 241 15.52 -6.77 10.01
C ILE A 241 16.30 -5.74 9.20
#